data_AF-A0A093CWM0-F1
#
_entry.id   AF-A0A093CWM0-F1
#
_cell.length_a   1.000
_cell.length_b   1.000
_cell.length_c   1.000
_cell.angle_alpha   90.00
_cell.angle_beta   90.00
_cell.angle_gamma   90.00
#
_symmetry.space_group_name_H-M   'P 1'
#
loop_
_entity.id
_entity.type
_entity.pdbx_description
1 polymer ?
#
loop_
_entity_poly.entity_id
_entity_poly.type
_entity_poly.pdbx_seq_one_letter_code
_entity_poly.pdbx_strand_id
1 'polypeptide(L)'
;EGSPQIVELRAMTMVFQQFSCPVNVVTDWAYVAGLVQWLDKAVLGCVTQEKLFGILKLLWTEIQKRHSPYYVLHIKSHTTLPVFLVEGNARADALVSGIAMGPTPNTKQQAIASHQFFHQGYRALRRQFRLSNAEARAIVAACPDCQDQHVPHYYGTNPRGLRALQIWQTDVTHIVEFGRLKFVHVSIDTFSSVIIARNCQRCIRHWQRAFSTAGVPHQIKTDNGPAYLSDKGNSFLQLWGVTHVTGIPHSPTGQGIVKRAHGTLKRLLQKQ
;
A
#
# COMPACT_ATOMS: atom_id res chain seq x y z
N GLU A 1 14.57 14.08 20.77
CA GLU A 1 14.05 14.35 22.13
C GLU A 1 12.63 13.80 22.16
N GLY A 2 12.25 13.00 23.15
CA GLY A 2 10.87 12.46 23.22
C GLY A 2 10.74 10.96 22.99
N SER A 3 11.52 10.12 23.69
CA SER A 3 11.02 8.76 23.91
C SER A 3 9.85 8.86 24.91
N PRO A 4 8.69 8.23 24.64
CA PRO A 4 7.56 8.22 25.57
C PRO A 4 7.99 7.80 26.98
N GLN A 5 8.96 6.89 27.05
CA GLN A 5 9.47 6.32 28.28
C GLN A 5 10.12 7.36 29.21
N ILE A 6 10.86 8.31 28.65
CA ILE A 6 11.54 9.38 29.41
C ILE A 6 10.51 10.38 29.96
N VAL A 7 9.49 10.71 29.16
CA VAL A 7 8.46 11.69 29.53
C VAL A 7 7.60 11.15 30.68
N GLU A 8 7.18 9.90 30.57
CA GLU A 8 6.36 9.25 31.58
C GLU A 8 7.10 9.01 32.90
N LEU A 9 8.38 8.59 32.84
CA LEU A 9 9.23 8.50 34.04
C LEU A 9 9.37 9.87 34.72
N ARG A 10 9.53 10.93 33.92
CA ARG A 10 9.63 12.30 34.43
C ARG A 10 8.33 12.75 35.08
N ALA A 11 7.18 12.45 34.50
CA ALA A 11 5.87 12.75 35.08
C ALA A 11 5.71 12.06 36.44
N MET A 12 6.09 10.78 36.55
CA MET A 12 6.09 10.05 37.82
C MET A 12 7.01 10.71 38.87
N THR A 13 8.22 11.14 38.48
CA THR A 13 9.10 11.88 39.39
C THR A 13 8.45 13.17 39.89
N MET A 14 7.77 13.91 39.02
CA MET A 14 7.10 15.16 39.39
C MET A 14 5.98 14.92 40.42
N VAL A 15 5.21 13.84 40.29
CA VAL A 15 4.17 13.48 41.28
C VAL A 15 4.78 13.31 42.67
N PHE A 16 5.90 12.57 42.78
CA PHE A 16 6.55 12.36 44.08
C PHE A 16 7.19 13.63 44.66
N GLN A 17 7.67 14.54 43.80
CA GLN A 17 8.20 15.83 44.22
C GLN A 17 7.09 16.79 44.70
N GLN A 18 5.93 16.73 44.06
CA GLN A 18 4.83 17.67 44.31
C GLN A 18 3.98 17.29 45.52
N PHE A 19 3.76 15.99 45.75
CA PHE A 19 2.87 15.52 46.80
C PHE A 19 3.66 14.84 47.93
N SER A 20 3.85 15.52 49.06
CA SER A 20 4.50 14.95 50.25
C SER A 20 3.55 14.13 51.14
N CYS A 21 2.24 14.16 50.87
CA CYS A 21 1.19 13.40 51.58
C CYS A 21 0.91 12.04 50.93
N PRO A 22 0.18 11.11 51.58
CA PRO A 22 -0.22 9.84 50.99
C PRO A 22 -0.83 9.99 49.59
N VAL A 23 -0.32 9.23 48.60
CA VAL A 23 -0.73 9.40 47.19
C VAL A 23 -0.99 8.07 46.50
N ASN A 24 -2.08 8.01 45.74
CA ASN A 24 -2.38 6.91 44.83
C ASN A 24 -2.18 7.40 43.39
N VAL A 25 -1.22 6.82 42.68
CA VAL A 25 -0.92 7.15 41.30
C VAL A 25 -1.49 6.07 40.39
N VAL A 26 -2.29 6.49 39.43
CA VAL A 26 -2.86 5.61 38.40
C VAL A 26 -2.20 5.98 37.08
N THR A 27 -1.57 5.01 36.43
CA THR A 27 -0.87 5.20 35.15
C THR A 27 -1.31 4.14 34.15
N ASP A 28 -1.43 4.53 32.88
CA ASP A 28 -1.72 3.62 31.79
C ASP A 28 -0.45 2.95 31.21
N TRP A 29 0.70 3.22 31.82
CA TRP A 29 1.98 2.65 31.41
C TRP A 29 2.44 1.52 32.34
N ALA A 30 2.19 0.28 31.91
CA ALA A 30 2.51 -0.95 32.65
C ALA A 30 3.95 -1.02 33.14
N TYR A 31 4.89 -0.54 32.32
CA TYR A 31 6.32 -0.62 32.62
C TYR A 31 6.69 0.24 33.83
N VAL A 32 6.21 1.49 33.92
CA VAL A 32 6.51 2.37 35.06
C VAL A 32 5.80 1.93 36.33
N ALA A 33 4.54 1.49 36.22
CA ALA A 33 3.83 0.92 37.36
C ALA A 33 4.59 -0.27 37.96
N GLY A 34 5.08 -1.16 37.11
CA GLY A 34 5.96 -2.25 37.52
C GLY A 34 7.23 -1.71 38.15
N LEU A 35 8.01 -0.91 37.41
CA LEU A 35 9.32 -0.41 37.81
C LEU A 35 9.33 0.27 39.20
N VAL A 36 8.34 1.11 39.50
CA VAL A 36 8.25 1.80 40.80
C VAL A 36 8.09 0.83 41.97
N GLN A 37 7.43 -0.31 41.78
CA GLN A 37 7.32 -1.36 42.80
C GLN A 37 8.67 -2.03 43.09
N TRP A 38 9.57 -2.08 42.11
CA TRP A 38 10.91 -2.64 42.26
C TRP A 38 11.93 -1.62 42.78
N LEU A 39 11.79 -0.35 42.41
CA LEU A 39 12.77 0.71 42.72
C LEU A 39 12.95 0.97 44.21
N ASP A 40 11.91 0.76 45.03
CA ASP A 40 12.00 0.86 46.49
C ASP A 40 13.06 -0.11 47.07
N LYS A 41 13.25 -1.26 46.41
CA LYS A 41 14.13 -2.35 46.86
C LYS A 41 15.37 -2.54 45.99
N ALA A 42 15.59 -1.66 45.00
CA ALA A 42 16.64 -1.83 44.01
C ALA A 42 17.87 -0.96 44.28
N VAL A 43 19.04 -1.48 43.89
CA VAL A 43 20.29 -0.70 43.77
C VAL A 43 20.52 -0.44 42.28
N LEU A 44 20.67 0.83 41.90
CA LEU A 44 20.87 1.21 40.50
C LEU A 44 22.31 0.95 40.06
N GLY A 45 22.50 0.08 39.07
CA GLY A 45 23.78 -0.10 38.37
C GLY A 45 24.00 0.93 37.26
N CYS A 46 25.26 1.20 36.88
CA CYS A 46 25.58 2.10 35.77
C CYS A 46 25.06 1.55 34.44
N VAL A 47 24.41 2.42 33.64
CA VAL A 47 23.83 2.06 32.34
C VAL A 47 24.37 2.99 31.25
N THR A 48 24.49 2.47 30.03
CA THR A 48 24.97 3.17 28.82
C THR A 48 24.09 4.33 28.35
N GLN A 49 22.81 4.40 28.77
CA GLN A 49 21.93 5.53 28.45
C GLN A 49 21.88 6.56 29.57
N GLU A 50 22.77 7.56 29.50
CA GLU A 50 22.92 8.59 30.54
C GLU A 50 21.62 9.36 30.86
N LYS A 51 20.82 9.71 29.85
CA LYS A 51 19.59 10.49 30.04
C LYS A 51 18.51 9.70 30.79
N LEU A 52 18.29 8.45 30.40
CA LEU A 52 17.34 7.56 31.06
C LEU A 52 17.80 7.25 32.49
N PHE A 53 19.09 6.98 32.66
CA PHE A 53 19.71 6.74 33.96
C PHE A 53 19.57 7.95 34.88
N GLY A 54 19.75 9.18 34.37
CA GLY A 54 19.58 10.41 35.14
C GLY A 54 18.16 10.58 35.70
N ILE A 55 17.13 10.34 34.87
CA ILE A 55 15.73 10.43 35.31
C ILE A 55 15.39 9.30 36.29
N LEU A 56 15.87 8.08 36.02
CA LEU A 56 15.66 6.93 36.90
C LEU A 56 16.29 7.15 38.27
N LYS A 57 17.52 7.69 38.31
CA LYS A 57 18.22 8.03 39.55
C LYS A 57 17.46 9.11 40.34
N LEU A 58 16.90 10.10 39.64
CA LEU A 58 16.09 11.13 40.28
C LEU A 58 14.81 10.54 40.88
N LEU A 59 14.07 9.72 40.13
CA LEU A 59 12.88 9.02 40.64
C LEU A 59 13.20 8.15 41.87
N TRP A 60 14.25 7.35 41.79
CA TRP A 60 14.71 6.51 42.90
C TRP A 60 15.01 7.35 44.15
N THR A 61 15.72 8.46 43.98
CA THR A 61 16.07 9.36 45.09
C THR A 61 14.82 9.93 45.77
N GLU A 62 13.80 10.32 45.00
CA GLU A 62 12.56 10.86 45.54
C GLU A 62 11.70 9.80 46.24
N ILE A 63 11.72 8.55 45.76
CA ILE A 63 11.08 7.41 46.45
C ILE A 63 11.77 7.15 47.80
N GLN A 64 13.10 7.11 47.83
CA GLN A 64 13.85 6.82 49.06
C GLN A 64 13.73 7.92 50.13
N LYS A 65 13.56 9.18 49.73
CA LYS A 65 13.32 10.30 50.66
C LYS A 65 11.90 10.31 51.25
N ARG A 66 10.99 9.51 50.72
CA ARG A 66 9.57 9.64 51.02
C ARG A 66 9.21 8.88 52.29
N HIS A 67 8.55 9.57 53.22
CA HIS A 67 8.04 8.96 54.46
C HIS A 67 6.54 8.63 54.40
N SER A 68 5.81 9.23 53.47
CA SER A 68 4.36 9.01 53.31
C SER A 68 4.08 7.81 52.40
N PRO A 69 3.08 6.97 52.70
CA PRO A 69 2.73 5.83 51.87
C PRO A 69 2.35 6.27 50.44
N TYR A 70 2.59 5.40 49.48
CA TYR A 70 2.15 5.58 48.11
C TYR A 70 1.72 4.26 47.50
N TYR A 71 0.82 4.33 46.53
CA TYR A 71 0.40 3.18 45.74
C TYR A 71 0.42 3.54 44.26
N VAL A 72 0.99 2.66 43.43
CA VAL A 72 0.99 2.84 41.97
C VAL A 72 0.21 1.71 41.32
N LEU A 73 -0.86 2.08 40.62
CA LEU A 73 -1.75 1.16 39.91
C LEU A 73 -1.60 1.34 38.40
N HIS A 74 -1.55 0.22 37.69
CA HIS A 74 -1.65 0.22 36.23
C HIS A 74 -3.10 0.07 35.76
N ILE A 75 -3.52 0.90 34.81
CA ILE A 75 -4.77 0.79 34.05
C ILE A 75 -4.45 0.49 32.58
N LYS A 76 -5.28 -0.30 31.89
CA LYS A 76 -5.12 -0.45 30.43
C LYS A 76 -5.59 0.82 29.71
N SER A 77 -4.73 1.36 28.85
CA SER A 77 -5.09 2.44 27.92
C SER A 77 -6.31 2.03 27.06
N HIS A 78 -7.25 2.97 26.89
CA HIS A 78 -8.45 2.83 26.05
C HIS A 78 -9.43 1.70 26.42
N THR A 79 -9.64 1.44 27.71
CA THR A 79 -10.75 0.57 28.13
C THR A 79 -12.09 1.29 27.98
N THR A 80 -13.08 0.63 27.36
CA THR A 80 -14.44 1.17 27.13
C THR A 80 -15.40 0.88 28.29
N LEU A 81 -14.89 0.31 29.39
CA LEU A 81 -15.71 -0.02 30.55
C LEU A 81 -15.97 1.25 31.37
N PRO A 82 -17.23 1.57 31.71
CA PRO A 82 -17.56 2.74 32.50
C PRO A 82 -17.15 2.50 33.96
N VAL A 83 -15.91 2.83 34.28
CA VAL A 83 -15.34 2.75 35.64
C VAL A 83 -14.69 4.10 35.96
N PHE A 84 -14.77 4.55 37.21
CA PHE A 84 -14.27 5.86 37.65
C PHE A 84 -12.81 6.15 37.25
N LEU A 85 -11.97 5.12 37.14
CA LEU A 85 -10.57 5.23 36.71
C LEU A 85 -10.44 5.62 35.22
N VAL A 86 -11.38 5.19 34.37
CA VAL A 86 -11.41 5.51 32.93
C VAL A 86 -11.78 6.98 32.72
N GLU A 87 -12.72 7.51 33.51
CA GLU A 87 -13.07 8.93 33.50
C GLU A 87 -11.88 9.80 33.95
N GLY A 88 -11.17 9.38 35.00
CA GLY A 88 -9.95 10.04 35.47
C GLY A 88 -8.87 10.11 34.38
N ASN A 89 -8.65 9.00 33.67
CA ASN A 89 -7.69 8.96 32.55
C ASN A 89 -8.11 9.91 31.42
N ALA A 90 -9.39 9.87 31.01
CA ALA A 90 -9.90 10.75 29.97
C ALA A 90 -9.78 12.25 30.34
N ARG A 91 -9.96 12.59 31.62
CA ARG A 91 -9.73 13.96 32.13
C ARG A 91 -8.26 14.35 32.08
N ALA A 92 -7.35 13.44 32.44
CA ALA A 92 -5.91 13.68 32.32
C ALA A 92 -5.49 13.90 30.85
N ASP A 93 -5.97 13.05 29.94
CA ASP A 93 -5.73 13.16 28.49
C ASP A 93 -6.23 14.51 27.94
N ALA A 94 -7.41 14.95 28.37
CA ALA A 94 -7.98 16.23 27.96
C ALA A 94 -7.16 17.44 28.45
N LEU A 95 -6.63 17.38 29.69
CA LEU A 95 -5.79 18.45 30.25
C LEU A 95 -4.45 18.56 29.53
N VAL A 96 -3.84 17.42 29.18
CA VAL A 96 -2.58 17.38 28.40
C VAL A 96 -2.82 17.87 26.96
N SER A 97 -3.98 17.54 26.38
CA SER A 97 -4.36 18.01 25.03
C SER A 97 -4.42 19.54 24.92
N GLY A 98 -4.73 20.25 26.01
CA GLY A 98 -4.76 21.71 26.06
C GLY A 98 -3.41 22.38 26.34
N ILE A 99 -2.47 21.70 27.01
CA ILE A 99 -1.18 22.27 27.45
C ILE A 99 -0.03 21.92 26.49
N ALA A 100 -0.13 20.80 25.74
CA ALA A 100 0.87 20.39 24.76
C ALA A 100 0.91 21.25 23.48
N MET A 101 0.00 22.22 23.37
CA MET A 101 -0.14 23.08 22.20
C MET A 101 0.29 24.52 22.55
N GLY A 102 1.58 24.80 22.39
CA GLY A 102 1.96 26.06 21.74
C GLY A 102 1.23 26.20 20.39
N PRO A 103 1.29 27.35 19.69
CA PRO A 103 0.46 27.63 18.52
C PRO A 103 0.45 26.41 17.59
N THR A 104 -0.69 25.73 17.53
CA THR A 104 -0.82 24.43 16.89
C THR A 104 -0.27 24.55 15.48
N PRO A 105 0.77 23.81 15.06
CA PRO A 105 1.11 23.76 13.66
C PRO A 105 -0.15 23.26 12.96
N ASN A 106 -0.65 24.10 12.07
CA ASN A 106 -1.89 23.93 11.32
C ASN A 106 -2.03 22.45 10.95
N THR A 107 -3.20 21.79 11.11
CA THR A 107 -3.35 20.33 10.88
C THR A 107 -2.72 19.85 9.56
N LYS A 108 -2.67 20.76 8.57
CA LYS A 108 -1.93 20.64 7.32
C LYS A 108 -0.41 20.48 7.46
N GLN A 109 0.27 21.28 8.30
CA GLN A 109 1.71 21.15 8.58
C GLN A 109 2.06 19.82 9.25
N GLN A 110 1.23 19.35 10.19
CA GLN A 110 1.42 18.02 10.80
C GLN A 110 1.26 16.91 9.76
N ALA A 111 0.28 17.03 8.86
CA ALA A 111 0.10 16.09 7.77
C ALA A 111 1.28 16.11 6.77
N ILE A 112 1.85 17.29 6.48
CA ILE A 112 3.05 17.44 5.64
C ILE A 112 4.25 16.76 6.31
N ALA A 113 4.52 17.04 7.59
CA ALA A 113 5.64 16.45 8.31
C ALA A 113 5.50 14.92 8.42
N SER A 114 4.29 14.43 8.68
CA SER A 114 4.00 13.00 8.73
C SER A 114 4.19 12.34 7.35
N HIS A 115 3.79 12.99 6.26
CA HIS A 115 4.06 12.49 4.92
C HIS A 115 5.55 12.51 4.56
N GLN A 116 6.28 13.57 4.92
CA GLN A 116 7.73 13.66 4.70
C GLN A 116 8.51 12.56 5.44
N PHE A 117 8.03 12.13 6.61
CA PHE A 117 8.70 11.09 7.38
C PHE A 117 8.32 9.67 6.94
N PHE A 118 7.04 9.42 6.65
CA PHE A 118 6.52 8.06 6.38
C PHE A 118 6.17 7.77 4.92
N HIS A 119 6.16 8.77 4.04
CA HIS A 119 5.69 8.70 2.64
C HIS A 119 4.32 8.02 2.48
N GLN A 120 3.46 8.19 3.47
CA GLN A 120 2.15 7.58 3.51
C GLN A 120 1.19 8.19 2.47
N GLY A 121 0.39 7.34 1.81
CA GLY A 121 -0.49 7.77 0.72
C GLY A 121 -1.66 8.69 1.16
N TYR A 122 -2.25 9.40 0.19
CA TYR A 122 -3.28 10.43 0.44
C TYR A 122 -4.50 9.91 1.22
N ARG A 123 -4.86 8.62 1.08
CA ARG A 123 -5.98 8.01 1.82
C ARG A 123 -5.68 7.90 3.32
N ALA A 124 -4.44 7.62 3.69
CA ALA A 124 -4.00 7.55 5.07
C ALA A 124 -4.00 8.95 5.68
N LEU A 125 -3.41 9.94 4.99
CA LEU A 125 -3.42 11.34 5.41
C LEU A 125 -4.83 11.88 5.61
N ARG A 126 -5.75 11.59 4.68
CA ARG A 126 -7.16 12.00 4.78
C ARG A 126 -7.83 11.46 6.03
N ARG A 127 -7.57 10.20 6.39
CA ARG A 127 -8.17 9.54 7.56
C ARG A 127 -7.55 10.03 8.87
N GLN A 128 -6.21 10.14 8.92
CA GLN A 128 -5.48 10.51 10.13
C GLN A 128 -5.63 11.99 10.49
N PHE A 129 -5.53 12.87 9.49
CA PHE A 129 -5.53 14.33 9.69
C PHE A 129 -6.85 15.01 9.29
N ARG A 130 -7.88 14.22 8.96
CA ARG A 130 -9.22 14.70 8.55
C ARG A 130 -9.20 15.75 7.43
N LEU A 131 -8.22 15.68 6.53
CA LEU A 131 -8.07 16.59 5.39
C LEU A 131 -9.12 16.33 4.31
N SER A 132 -9.34 17.29 3.42
CA SER A 132 -10.08 17.04 2.18
C SER A 132 -9.27 16.14 1.23
N ASN A 133 -9.94 15.55 0.25
CA ASN A 133 -9.29 14.73 -0.77
C ASN A 133 -8.29 15.57 -1.60
N ALA A 134 -8.65 16.83 -1.90
CA ALA A 134 -7.79 17.75 -2.65
C ALA A 134 -6.52 18.09 -1.86
N GLU A 135 -6.64 18.41 -0.57
CA GLU A 135 -5.48 18.75 0.27
C GLU A 135 -4.55 17.56 0.49
N ALA A 136 -5.10 16.38 0.81
CA ALA A 136 -4.28 15.18 1.01
C ALA A 136 -3.53 14.78 -0.27
N ARG A 137 -4.14 14.98 -1.45
CA ARG A 137 -3.47 14.76 -2.74
C ARG A 137 -2.41 15.81 -3.02
N ALA A 138 -2.67 17.07 -2.70
CA ALA A 138 -1.70 18.15 -2.88
C ALA A 138 -0.43 17.93 -2.04
N ILE A 139 -0.56 17.39 -0.82
CA ILE A 139 0.59 17.04 0.04
C ILE A 139 1.45 15.96 -0.61
N VAL A 140 0.84 14.87 -1.11
CA VAL A 140 1.57 13.79 -1.79
C VAL A 140 2.19 14.27 -3.11
N ALA A 141 1.46 15.10 -3.87
CA ALA A 141 1.94 15.64 -5.14
C ALA A 141 3.09 16.64 -4.99
N ALA A 142 3.20 17.30 -3.83
CA ALA A 142 4.30 18.21 -3.51
C ALA A 142 5.57 17.50 -3.00
N CYS A 143 5.51 16.19 -2.76
CA CYS A 143 6.66 15.41 -2.28
C CYS A 143 7.52 14.95 -3.47
N PRO A 144 8.77 15.40 -3.59
CA PRO A 144 9.63 15.05 -4.72
C PRO A 144 9.89 13.54 -4.81
N ASP A 145 10.05 12.85 -3.67
CA ASP A 145 10.30 11.40 -3.62
C ASP A 145 9.08 10.57 -4.05
N CYS A 146 7.86 11.12 -3.89
CA CYS A 146 6.61 10.45 -4.26
C CYS A 146 6.10 10.84 -5.64
N GLN A 147 6.64 11.91 -6.24
CA GLN A 147 6.21 12.42 -7.54
C GLN A 147 6.57 11.46 -8.68
N ASP A 148 7.72 10.78 -8.58
CA ASP A 148 8.16 9.76 -9.54
C ASP A 148 7.47 8.40 -9.33
N GLN A 149 6.87 8.18 -8.15
CA GLN A 149 5.98 7.05 -7.88
C GLN A 149 4.56 7.34 -8.36
N HIS A 150 4.43 7.80 -9.60
CA HIS A 150 3.16 7.75 -10.29
C HIS A 150 2.75 6.27 -10.41
N VAL A 151 1.90 5.80 -9.49
CA VAL A 151 1.05 4.64 -9.77
C VAL A 151 0.30 5.02 -11.04
N PRO A 152 0.54 4.37 -12.19
CA PRO A 152 -0.10 4.76 -13.43
C PRO A 152 -1.60 4.73 -13.14
N HIS A 153 -2.23 5.90 -13.15
CA HIS A 153 -3.67 5.97 -13.18
C HIS A 153 -4.01 5.27 -14.50
N TYR A 154 -4.63 4.10 -14.43
CA TYR A 154 -4.92 3.26 -15.58
C TYR A 154 -5.88 4.00 -16.53
N TYR A 155 -5.38 4.92 -17.34
CA TYR A 155 -6.16 5.65 -18.34
C TYR A 155 -6.31 4.86 -19.64
N GLY A 156 -5.54 3.79 -19.83
CA GLY A 156 -5.61 2.96 -21.04
C GLY A 156 -6.47 1.73 -20.85
N THR A 157 -7.73 1.76 -21.30
CA THR A 157 -8.48 0.52 -21.58
C THR A 157 -8.07 -0.02 -22.95
N ASN A 158 -7.79 -1.33 -23.02
CA ASN A 158 -7.50 -1.96 -24.31
C ASN A 158 -8.75 -1.90 -25.21
N PRO A 159 -8.68 -1.33 -26.43
CA PRO A 159 -9.84 -1.19 -27.31
C PRO A 159 -10.53 -2.52 -27.56
N ARG A 160 -11.87 -2.48 -27.58
CA ARG A 160 -12.74 -3.61 -27.90
C ARG A 160 -13.71 -3.20 -29.00
N GLY A 161 -14.09 -4.18 -29.82
CA GLY A 161 -15.19 -4.02 -30.75
C GLY A 161 -16.51 -3.79 -30.01
N LEU A 162 -17.39 -3.02 -30.62
CA LEU A 162 -18.78 -2.84 -30.21
C LEU A 162 -19.69 -3.93 -30.77
N ARG A 163 -19.21 -4.69 -31.76
CA ARG A 163 -19.86 -5.86 -32.36
C ARG A 163 -18.85 -6.94 -32.74
N ALA A 164 -19.32 -8.15 -32.98
CA ALA A 164 -18.51 -9.26 -33.48
C ALA A 164 -17.84 -8.88 -34.82
N LEU A 165 -16.64 -9.41 -35.06
CA LEU A 165 -15.83 -9.17 -36.27
C LEU A 165 -15.47 -7.69 -36.49
N GLN A 166 -15.48 -6.88 -35.43
CA GLN A 166 -14.99 -5.50 -35.53
C GLN A 166 -13.50 -5.43 -35.20
N ILE A 167 -13.11 -5.85 -33.99
CA ILE A 167 -11.71 -5.78 -33.54
C ILE A 167 -11.28 -7.14 -33.03
N TRP A 168 -10.25 -7.69 -33.65
CA TRP A 168 -9.54 -8.87 -33.17
C TRP A 168 -8.19 -8.50 -32.58
N GLN A 169 -7.73 -9.26 -31.58
CA GLN A 169 -6.33 -9.23 -31.14
C GLN A 169 -5.65 -10.53 -31.53
N THR A 170 -4.45 -10.44 -32.11
CA THR A 170 -3.65 -11.61 -32.47
C THR A 170 -2.27 -11.53 -31.84
N ASP A 171 -1.84 -12.61 -31.21
CA ASP A 171 -0.52 -12.73 -30.57
C ASP A 171 -0.02 -14.19 -30.67
N VAL A 172 1.28 -14.42 -30.44
CA VAL A 172 1.86 -15.76 -30.35
C VAL A 172 2.03 -16.14 -28.89
N THR A 173 1.64 -17.37 -28.55
CA THR A 173 1.96 -17.96 -27.26
C THR A 173 2.90 -19.16 -27.42
N HIS A 174 3.68 -19.41 -26.39
CA HIS A 174 4.60 -20.54 -26.30
C HIS A 174 4.02 -21.62 -25.39
N ILE A 175 3.78 -22.81 -25.95
CA ILE A 175 3.26 -24.01 -25.27
C ILE A 175 4.32 -25.10 -25.42
N VAL A 176 5.11 -25.32 -24.36
CA VAL A 176 6.34 -26.14 -24.41
C VAL A 176 6.01 -27.60 -24.74
N GLU A 177 4.85 -28.06 -24.30
CA GLU A 177 4.30 -29.39 -24.44
C GLU A 177 4.14 -29.81 -25.92
N PHE A 178 4.02 -28.85 -26.84
CA PHE A 178 3.92 -29.13 -28.29
C PHE A 178 5.28 -29.29 -28.99
N GLY A 179 6.39 -29.29 -28.24
CA GLY A 179 7.73 -29.57 -28.77
C GLY A 179 8.13 -28.64 -29.92
N ARG A 180 8.36 -29.18 -31.12
CA ARG A 180 8.72 -28.38 -32.32
C ARG A 180 7.60 -27.43 -32.76
N LEU A 181 6.36 -27.68 -32.32
CA LEU A 181 5.17 -26.90 -32.66
C LEU A 181 4.73 -25.97 -31.51
N LYS A 182 5.65 -25.66 -30.60
CA LYS A 182 5.45 -24.82 -29.41
C LYS A 182 4.94 -23.40 -29.68
N PHE A 183 5.11 -22.88 -30.89
CA PHE A 183 4.63 -21.55 -31.27
C PHE A 183 3.20 -21.65 -31.81
N VAL A 184 2.26 -21.11 -31.04
CA VAL A 184 0.82 -21.13 -31.35
C VAL A 184 0.36 -19.70 -31.55
N HIS A 185 -0.13 -19.40 -32.75
CA HIS A 185 -0.81 -18.13 -33.02
C HIS A 185 -2.22 -18.19 -32.43
N VAL A 186 -2.62 -17.12 -31.74
CA VAL A 186 -3.93 -17.01 -31.10
C VAL A 186 -4.57 -15.72 -31.56
N SER A 187 -5.77 -15.82 -32.15
CA SER A 187 -6.65 -14.67 -32.42
C SER A 187 -7.86 -14.73 -31.50
N ILE A 188 -8.25 -13.60 -30.94
CA ILE A 188 -9.46 -13.45 -30.15
C ILE A 188 -10.31 -12.30 -30.70
N ASP A 189 -11.59 -12.55 -30.88
CA ASP A 189 -12.58 -11.50 -31.12
C ASP A 189 -12.87 -10.77 -29.81
N THR A 190 -12.63 -9.46 -29.78
CA THR A 190 -12.67 -8.68 -28.53
C THR A 190 -14.09 -8.43 -27.99
N PHE A 191 -15.12 -8.73 -28.78
CA PHE A 191 -16.53 -8.60 -28.40
C PHE A 191 -17.10 -9.95 -27.97
N SER A 192 -17.14 -10.93 -28.88
CA SER A 192 -17.70 -12.27 -28.68
C SER A 192 -16.80 -13.21 -27.85
N SER A 193 -15.53 -12.84 -27.65
CA SER A 193 -14.53 -13.66 -26.96
C SER A 193 -14.26 -15.03 -27.62
N VAL A 194 -14.63 -15.20 -28.90
CA VAL A 194 -14.25 -16.39 -29.68
C VAL A 194 -12.74 -16.44 -29.82
N ILE A 195 -12.13 -17.57 -29.46
CA ILE A 195 -10.68 -17.80 -29.52
C ILE A 195 -10.39 -18.81 -30.63
N ILE A 196 -9.45 -18.45 -31.52
CA ILE A 196 -8.92 -19.34 -32.55
C ILE A 196 -7.42 -19.47 -32.29
N ALA A 197 -6.95 -20.68 -32.05
CA ALA A 197 -5.55 -20.97 -31.77
C ALA A 197 -5.02 -22.04 -32.73
N ARG A 198 -3.84 -21.80 -33.30
CA ARG A 198 -3.21 -22.78 -34.20
C ARG A 198 -1.70 -22.71 -34.17
N ASN A 199 -1.07 -23.88 -34.18
CA ASN A 199 0.35 -24.04 -34.44
C ASN A 199 0.63 -23.90 -35.95
N CYS A 200 1.22 -22.79 -36.36
CA CYS A 200 1.68 -22.63 -37.73
C CYS A 200 2.91 -21.74 -37.80
N GLN A 201 3.74 -21.94 -38.82
CA GLN A 201 5.01 -21.23 -38.93
C GLN A 201 4.88 -19.77 -39.42
N ARG A 202 3.70 -19.37 -39.92
CA ARG A 202 3.47 -18.03 -40.48
C ARG A 202 2.08 -17.51 -40.09
N CYS A 203 2.01 -16.26 -39.65
CA CYS A 203 0.78 -15.56 -39.28
C CYS A 203 -0.31 -15.60 -40.37
N ILE A 204 0.08 -15.50 -41.65
CA ILE A 204 -0.85 -15.55 -42.79
C ILE A 204 -1.67 -16.85 -42.81
N ARG A 205 -1.03 -18.00 -42.56
CA ARG A 205 -1.74 -19.30 -42.53
C ARG A 205 -2.74 -19.37 -41.38
N HIS A 206 -2.38 -18.77 -40.24
CA HIS A 206 -3.30 -18.63 -39.11
C HIS A 206 -4.50 -17.78 -39.49
N TRP A 207 -4.29 -16.58 -40.06
CA TRP A 207 -5.39 -15.69 -40.44
C TRP A 207 -6.28 -16.26 -41.53
N GLN A 208 -5.74 -16.91 -42.56
CA GLN A 208 -6.55 -17.60 -43.58
C GLN A 208 -7.52 -18.61 -42.95
N ARG A 209 -7.04 -19.41 -41.99
CA ARG A 209 -7.90 -20.38 -41.31
C ARG A 209 -8.87 -19.71 -40.34
N ALA A 210 -8.43 -18.67 -39.64
CA ALA A 210 -9.27 -17.93 -38.72
C ALA A 210 -10.43 -17.25 -39.46
N PHE A 211 -10.15 -16.61 -40.60
CA PHE A 211 -11.14 -15.94 -41.45
C PHE A 211 -12.16 -16.90 -42.03
N SER A 212 -11.73 -18.09 -42.47
CA SER A 212 -12.66 -19.12 -42.96
C SER A 212 -13.51 -19.74 -41.84
N THR A 213 -13.07 -19.68 -40.58
CA THR A 213 -13.78 -20.31 -39.45
C THR A 213 -14.75 -19.36 -38.76
N ALA A 214 -14.33 -18.12 -38.50
CA ALA A 214 -15.14 -17.16 -37.74
C ALA A 214 -15.55 -15.91 -38.54
N GLY A 215 -15.08 -15.76 -39.78
CA GLY A 215 -15.30 -14.56 -40.59
C GLY A 215 -14.14 -13.57 -40.52
N VAL A 216 -14.26 -12.51 -41.33
CA VAL A 216 -13.20 -11.51 -41.52
C VAL A 216 -13.46 -10.30 -40.61
N PRO A 217 -12.52 -9.92 -39.73
CA PRO A 217 -12.69 -8.74 -38.88
C PRO A 217 -12.42 -7.44 -39.66
N HIS A 218 -12.98 -6.32 -39.21
CA HIS A 218 -12.62 -5.00 -39.76
C HIS A 218 -11.19 -4.59 -39.39
N GLN A 219 -10.75 -4.93 -38.18
CA GLN A 219 -9.45 -4.53 -37.65
C GLN A 219 -8.78 -5.67 -36.88
N ILE A 220 -7.48 -5.85 -37.09
CA ILE A 220 -6.63 -6.74 -36.28
C ILE A 220 -5.56 -5.92 -35.57
N LYS A 221 -5.43 -6.16 -34.27
CA LYS A 221 -4.39 -5.58 -33.44
C LYS A 221 -3.34 -6.62 -33.05
N THR A 222 -2.06 -6.40 -33.39
CA THR A 222 -0.94 -7.27 -33.01
C THR A 222 0.09 -6.55 -32.15
N ASP A 223 1.03 -7.30 -31.59
CA ASP A 223 2.23 -6.71 -31.02
C ASP A 223 3.17 -6.24 -32.15
N ASN A 224 4.30 -5.64 -31.78
CA ASN A 224 5.35 -5.24 -32.71
C ASN A 224 6.32 -6.40 -33.00
N GLY A 225 5.86 -7.65 -32.87
CA GLY A 225 6.69 -8.81 -33.14
C GLY A 225 7.07 -8.89 -34.64
N PRO A 226 8.28 -9.38 -34.96
CA PRO A 226 8.74 -9.49 -36.35
C PRO A 226 7.82 -10.39 -37.21
N ALA A 227 7.06 -11.29 -36.57
CA ALA A 227 6.08 -12.14 -37.24
C ALA A 227 4.91 -11.36 -37.87
N TYR A 228 4.58 -10.16 -37.36
CA TYR A 228 3.42 -9.37 -37.79
C TYR A 228 3.81 -8.10 -38.55
N LEU A 229 5.07 -7.66 -38.43
CA LEU A 229 5.59 -6.49 -39.15
C LEU A 229 6.05 -6.79 -40.59
N SER A 230 5.94 -8.02 -41.07
CA SER A 230 6.37 -8.36 -42.43
C SER A 230 5.48 -7.72 -43.51
N ASP A 231 6.08 -7.22 -44.60
CA ASP A 231 5.36 -6.64 -45.74
C ASP A 231 4.30 -7.59 -46.29
N LYS A 232 4.64 -8.89 -46.40
CA LYS A 232 3.71 -9.93 -46.87
C LYS A 232 2.46 -10.05 -45.98
N GLY A 233 2.62 -9.89 -44.67
CA GLY A 233 1.50 -9.91 -43.73
C GLY A 233 0.61 -8.68 -43.87
N ASN A 234 1.21 -7.49 -44.01
CA ASN A 234 0.47 -6.25 -44.24
C ASN A 234 -0.28 -6.28 -45.57
N SER A 235 0.38 -6.69 -46.67
CA SER A 235 -0.27 -6.85 -47.98
C SER A 235 -1.42 -7.86 -47.95
N PHE A 236 -1.26 -8.96 -47.20
CA PHE A 236 -2.34 -9.92 -47.01
C PHE A 236 -3.55 -9.28 -46.31
N LEU A 237 -3.35 -8.59 -45.19
CA LEU A 237 -4.46 -7.94 -44.49
C LEU A 237 -5.13 -6.85 -45.33
N GLN A 238 -4.33 -6.07 -46.08
CA GLN A 238 -4.84 -5.05 -47.00
C GLN A 238 -5.70 -5.66 -48.12
N LEU A 239 -5.27 -6.78 -48.72
CA LEU A 239 -6.04 -7.49 -49.75
C LEU A 239 -7.40 -7.98 -49.22
N TRP A 240 -7.46 -8.34 -47.94
CA TRP A 240 -8.69 -8.76 -47.26
C TRP A 240 -9.51 -7.58 -46.69
N GLY A 241 -9.09 -6.33 -46.93
CA GLY A 241 -9.77 -5.13 -46.43
C GLY A 241 -9.69 -4.96 -44.91
N VAL A 242 -8.72 -5.59 -44.25
CA VAL A 242 -8.55 -5.57 -42.80
C VAL A 242 -7.54 -4.51 -42.40
N THR A 243 -7.94 -3.61 -41.50
CA THR A 243 -7.04 -2.59 -40.95
C THR A 243 -6.10 -3.24 -39.93
N HIS A 244 -4.79 -3.13 -40.15
CA HIS A 244 -3.78 -3.63 -39.22
C HIS A 244 -3.30 -2.51 -38.30
N VAL A 245 -3.35 -2.74 -36.99
CA VAL A 245 -2.85 -1.80 -35.97
C VAL A 245 -1.87 -2.51 -35.04
N THR A 246 -0.71 -1.90 -34.82
CA THR A 246 0.25 -2.44 -33.86
C THR A 246 0.17 -1.72 -32.52
N GLY A 247 0.58 -2.40 -31.45
CA GLY A 247 0.65 -1.82 -30.11
C GLY A 247 1.74 -0.77 -29.97
N ILE A 248 1.74 -0.08 -28.82
CA ILE A 248 2.87 0.81 -28.45
C ILE A 248 4.12 -0.06 -28.22
N PRO A 249 5.27 0.26 -28.85
CA PRO A 249 6.52 -0.45 -28.62
C PRO A 249 6.85 -0.58 -27.13
N HIS A 250 7.31 -1.76 -26.71
CA HIS A 250 7.68 -2.09 -25.33
C HIS A 250 6.58 -1.92 -24.26
N SER A 251 5.32 -1.63 -24.64
CA SER A 251 4.20 -1.56 -23.71
C SER A 251 3.36 -2.86 -23.74
N PRO A 252 3.37 -3.68 -22.68
CA PRO A 252 2.64 -4.94 -22.66
C PRO A 252 1.12 -4.77 -22.52
N THR A 253 0.65 -3.57 -22.17
CA THR A 253 -0.74 -3.25 -21.79
C THR A 253 -1.71 -3.34 -22.97
N GLY A 254 -1.23 -3.09 -24.19
CA GLY A 254 -2.05 -3.09 -25.41
C GLY A 254 -2.55 -4.46 -25.87
N GLN A 255 -2.04 -5.56 -25.30
CA GLN A 255 -2.39 -6.94 -25.67
C GLN A 255 -3.02 -7.74 -24.52
N GLY A 256 -3.58 -7.05 -23.53
CA GLY A 256 -4.14 -7.71 -22.34
C GLY A 256 -5.27 -8.70 -22.62
N ILE A 257 -6.03 -8.55 -23.71
CA ILE A 257 -7.19 -9.43 -24.00
C ILE A 257 -6.69 -10.78 -24.53
N VAL A 258 -5.83 -10.77 -25.55
CA VAL A 258 -5.24 -12.00 -26.10
C VAL A 258 -4.30 -12.69 -25.10
N LYS A 259 -3.58 -11.95 -24.25
CA LYS A 259 -2.78 -12.54 -23.16
C LYS A 259 -3.63 -13.28 -22.12
N ARG A 260 -4.83 -12.79 -21.80
CA ARG A 260 -5.78 -13.55 -20.96
C ARG A 260 -6.32 -14.78 -21.68
N ALA A 261 -6.53 -14.70 -22.99
CA ALA A 261 -6.89 -15.84 -23.82
C ALA A 261 -5.80 -16.93 -23.78
N HIS A 262 -4.51 -16.57 -23.78
CA HIS A 262 -3.40 -17.52 -23.60
C HIS A 262 -3.53 -18.30 -22.30
N GLY A 263 -3.79 -17.61 -21.18
CA GLY A 263 -3.96 -18.27 -19.89
C GLY A 263 -5.17 -19.22 -19.88
N THR A 264 -6.26 -18.85 -20.55
CA THR A 264 -7.44 -19.71 -20.68
C THR A 264 -7.15 -20.94 -21.53
N LEU A 265 -6.52 -20.76 -22.69
CA LEU A 265 -6.11 -21.85 -23.58
C LEU A 265 -5.20 -22.85 -22.87
N LYS A 266 -4.16 -22.38 -22.18
CA LYS A 266 -3.21 -23.25 -21.45
C LYS A 266 -3.91 -24.06 -20.35
N ARG A 267 -4.81 -23.44 -19.59
CA ARG A 267 -5.60 -24.16 -18.57
C ARG A 267 -6.52 -25.22 -19.16
N LEU A 268 -7.09 -24.98 -20.34
CA LEU A 268 -7.94 -25.97 -21.01
C LEU A 268 -7.10 -27.16 -21.50
N LEU A 269 -5.92 -26.89 -22.08
CA LEU A 269 -5.00 -27.95 -22.51
C LEU A 269 -4.48 -28.80 -21.35
N GLN A 270 -4.28 -28.22 -20.17
CA GLN A 270 -3.87 -28.98 -18.97
C GLN A 270 -4.96 -29.92 -18.43
N LYS A 271 -6.23 -29.69 -18.78
CA LYS A 271 -7.36 -30.50 -18.32
C LYS A 271 -7.69 -31.67 -19.26
N GLN A 272 -7.11 -31.68 -20.45
CA GLN A 272 -7.25 -32.78 -21.42
C GLN A 272 -6.21 -33.86 -21.13
#